data_AF-A0A4Q4VN95-F1
#
_entry.id   AF-A0A4Q4VN95-F1
#
_cell.length_a   1.000
_cell.length_b   1.000
_cell.length_c   1.000
_cell.angle_alpha   90.00
_cell.angle_beta   90.00
_cell.angle_gamma   90.00
#
_symmetry.space_group_name_H-M   'P 1'
#
loop_
_entity.id
_entity.type
_entity.pdbx_description
1 polymer ?
#
loop_
_entity_poly.entity_id
_entity_poly.type
_entity_poly.pdbx_seq_one_letter_code
_entity_poly.pdbx_strand_id
1 'polypeptide(L)'
;MKFTILALALPAVAVAQPLVTPATETAPAPTGTAPTLKEICEEEAGSYADVCGRCLHRCENTSVPNQCFYSTFMTINMIQSQCWQHGGRDCRNRAVSQSNEQLKSLLRGRLKRNNVEVGSNYT
;
A
#
# COMPACT_ATOMS: atom_id res chain seq x y z
N MET A 1 14.27 -14.11 49.42
CA MET A 1 14.33 -12.64 49.21
C MET A 1 14.97 -12.43 47.84
N LYS A 2 14.52 -11.64 46.87
CA LYS A 2 13.52 -10.58 46.74
C LYS A 2 13.27 -10.45 45.22
N PHE A 3 12.01 -10.40 44.78
CA PHE A 3 11.66 -10.09 43.38
C PHE A 3 11.64 -8.56 43.22
N THR A 4 12.40 -8.04 42.27
CA THR A 4 12.45 -6.60 41.99
C THR A 4 11.61 -6.33 40.75
N ILE A 5 10.34 -5.96 40.95
CA ILE A 5 9.45 -5.46 39.89
C ILE A 5 9.67 -3.95 39.80
N LEU A 6 10.30 -3.49 38.72
CA LEU A 6 10.33 -2.06 38.40
C LEU A 6 8.98 -1.68 37.78
N ALA A 7 8.12 -1.05 38.58
CA ALA A 7 6.93 -0.39 38.09
C ALA A 7 7.33 0.95 37.44
N LEU A 8 7.27 1.02 36.10
CA LEU A 8 7.41 2.26 35.35
C LEU A 8 6.07 3.00 35.39
N ALA A 9 6.03 4.09 36.15
CA ALA A 9 4.94 5.04 36.19
C ALA A 9 4.76 5.73 34.83
N LEU A 10 3.57 5.64 34.24
CA LEU A 10 3.19 6.46 33.09
C LEU A 10 2.69 7.83 33.59
N PRO A 11 3.18 8.96 33.05
CA PRO A 11 2.56 10.26 33.28
C PRO A 11 1.20 10.32 32.58
N ALA A 12 0.15 10.63 33.34
CA ALA A 12 -1.17 10.96 32.83
C ALA A 12 -1.10 12.29 32.07
N VAL A 13 -1.27 12.23 30.75
CA VAL A 13 -1.36 13.43 29.91
C VAL A 13 -2.81 13.92 29.93
N ALA A 14 -3.08 14.97 30.69
CA ALA A 14 -4.35 15.68 30.66
C ALA A 14 -4.43 16.54 29.38
N VAL A 15 -5.32 16.18 28.46
CA VAL A 15 -5.59 16.97 27.25
C VAL A 15 -6.69 17.98 27.56
N ALA A 16 -6.34 19.26 27.59
CA ALA A 16 -7.28 20.37 27.62
C ALA A 16 -7.99 20.50 26.26
N GLN A 17 -9.32 20.61 26.28
CA GLN A 17 -10.15 20.77 25.08
C GLN A 17 -10.15 22.24 24.62
N PRO A 18 -9.92 22.55 23.33
CA PRO A 18 -10.18 23.87 22.80
C PRO A 18 -11.68 24.07 22.53
N LEU A 19 -12.17 25.21 22.99
CA LEU A 19 -13.51 25.76 22.83
C LEU A 19 -13.92 25.85 21.34
N VAL A 20 -15.06 25.25 21.00
CA VAL A 20 -15.66 25.29 19.66
C VAL A 20 -16.07 26.73 19.32
N THR A 21 -15.44 27.30 18.30
CA THR A 21 -15.91 28.55 17.65
C THR A 21 -16.65 28.13 16.38
N PRO A 22 -17.88 28.60 16.10
CA PRO A 22 -18.57 28.28 14.86
C PRO A 22 -17.94 29.08 13.73
N ALA A 23 -16.96 28.49 13.04
CA ALA A 23 -16.56 28.98 11.73
C ALA A 23 -17.70 28.69 10.76
N THR A 24 -18.21 29.72 10.10
CA THR A 24 -19.05 29.58 8.91
C THR A 24 -18.22 28.89 7.83
N GLU A 25 -18.32 27.56 7.79
CA GLU A 25 -17.65 26.74 6.81
C GLU A 25 -18.41 26.87 5.49
N THR A 26 -17.86 27.66 4.57
CA THR A 26 -18.29 27.64 3.18
C THR A 26 -18.00 26.24 2.67
N ALA A 27 -19.06 25.43 2.50
CA ALA A 27 -18.93 24.08 1.96
C ALA A 27 -18.16 24.12 0.64
N PRO A 28 -17.02 23.42 0.51
CA PRO A 28 -16.39 23.26 -0.78
C PRO A 28 -17.40 22.55 -1.68
N ALA A 29 -17.71 23.13 -2.84
CA ALA A 29 -18.50 22.47 -3.85
C ALA A 29 -17.96 21.06 -4.10
N PRO A 30 -18.81 20.01 -4.21
CA PRO A 30 -18.34 18.70 -4.60
C PRO A 30 -17.89 18.79 -6.05
N THR A 31 -16.62 19.16 -6.24
CA THR A 31 -15.90 18.98 -7.50
C THR A 31 -15.56 17.50 -7.54
N GLY A 32 -16.59 16.67 -7.71
CA GLY A 32 -16.51 15.21 -7.74
C GLY A 32 -15.83 14.75 -9.02
N THR A 33 -14.57 15.12 -9.22
CA THR A 33 -13.69 14.42 -10.13
C THR A 33 -13.34 13.14 -9.39
N ALA A 34 -13.73 11.99 -9.93
CA ALA A 34 -13.29 10.71 -9.38
C ALA A 34 -11.76 10.76 -9.25
N PRO A 35 -11.20 10.36 -8.09
CA PRO A 35 -9.76 10.46 -7.88
C PRO A 35 -9.05 9.68 -8.98
N THR A 36 -8.07 10.33 -9.59
CA THR A 36 -7.28 9.72 -10.64
C THR A 36 -6.52 8.52 -10.06
N LEU A 37 -6.19 7.54 -10.92
CA LEU A 37 -5.40 6.37 -10.51
C LEU A 37 -4.08 6.76 -9.81
N LYS A 38 -3.54 7.93 -10.16
CA LYS A 38 -2.36 8.53 -9.55
C LYS A 38 -2.63 9.03 -8.14
N GLU A 39 -3.71 9.77 -7.91
CA GLU A 39 -4.09 10.26 -6.57
C GLU A 39 -4.36 9.09 -5.62
N ILE A 40 -5.09 8.07 -6.09
CA ILE A 40 -5.32 6.84 -5.32
C ILE A 40 -3.99 6.18 -4.97
N CYS A 41 -3.06 6.10 -5.93
CA CYS A 41 -1.75 5.55 -5.66
C CYS A 41 -1.01 6.37 -4.60
N GLU A 42 -0.96 7.70 -4.72
CA GLU A 42 -0.22 8.56 -3.79
C GLU A 42 -0.78 8.47 -2.36
N GLU A 43 -2.10 8.37 -2.24
CA GLU A 43 -2.79 8.19 -0.96
C GLU A 43 -2.46 6.83 -0.30
N GLU A 44 -2.52 5.74 -1.06
CA GLU A 44 -2.22 4.38 -0.57
C GLU A 44 -0.71 4.11 -0.41
N ALA A 45 0.13 4.76 -1.21
CA ALA A 45 1.57 4.56 -1.22
C ALA A 45 2.25 5.18 0.02
N GLY A 46 1.70 6.28 0.53
CA GLY A 46 2.32 7.07 1.59
C GLY A 46 3.78 7.39 1.28
N SER A 47 4.70 6.76 2.01
CA SER A 47 6.16 6.92 1.78
C SER A 47 6.67 6.45 0.41
N TYR A 48 5.84 5.75 -0.38
CA TYR A 48 6.14 5.24 -1.72
C TYR A 48 5.57 6.10 -2.86
N ALA A 49 5.04 7.30 -2.58
CA ALA A 49 4.39 8.14 -3.59
C ALA A 49 5.27 8.44 -4.82
N ASP A 50 6.59 8.64 -4.65
CA ASP A 50 7.55 8.86 -5.74
C ASP A 50 7.68 7.69 -6.72
N VAL A 51 7.33 6.46 -6.31
CA VAL A 51 7.35 5.29 -7.21
C VAL A 51 5.99 4.98 -7.82
N CYS A 52 4.95 5.78 -7.54
CA CYS A 52 3.62 5.56 -8.09
C CYS A 52 3.60 5.45 -9.60
N GLY A 53 4.32 6.31 -10.32
CA GLY A 53 4.42 6.25 -11.79
C GLY A 53 4.90 4.90 -12.33
N ARG A 54 5.67 4.14 -11.55
CA ARG A 54 6.13 2.78 -11.90
C ARG A 54 5.09 1.70 -11.57
N CYS A 55 4.13 1.99 -10.70
CA CYS A 55 3.14 1.03 -10.20
C CYS A 55 1.75 1.21 -10.85
N LEU A 56 1.45 2.35 -11.48
CA LEU A 56 0.13 2.66 -12.06
C LEU A 56 -0.40 1.55 -12.98
N HIS A 57 0.45 1.07 -13.91
CA HIS A 57 0.09 0.03 -14.88
C HIS A 57 -0.40 -1.28 -14.25
N ARG A 58 -0.07 -1.55 -12.97
CA ARG A 58 -0.52 -2.78 -12.29
C ARG A 58 -2.01 -2.75 -11.98
N CYS A 59 -2.56 -1.56 -11.75
CA CYS A 59 -3.91 -1.37 -11.23
C CYS A 59 -4.83 -0.63 -12.21
N GLU A 60 -4.35 -0.25 -13.39
CA GLU A 60 -5.14 0.48 -14.39
C GLU A 60 -6.36 -0.31 -14.91
N ASN A 61 -6.28 -1.65 -14.92
CA ASN A 61 -7.33 -2.54 -15.41
C ASN A 61 -8.18 -3.16 -14.28
N THR A 62 -8.00 -2.72 -13.02
CA THR A 62 -8.81 -3.21 -11.90
C THR A 62 -9.99 -2.29 -11.62
N SER A 63 -11.12 -2.87 -11.22
CA SER A 63 -12.27 -2.12 -10.71
C SER A 63 -12.09 -1.62 -9.28
N VAL A 64 -11.05 -2.09 -8.57
CA VAL A 64 -10.75 -1.76 -7.17
C VAL A 64 -9.30 -1.28 -6.99
N PRO A 65 -8.95 -0.08 -7.53
CA PRO A 65 -7.57 0.42 -7.52
C PRO A 65 -7.00 0.61 -6.11
N ASN A 66 -7.78 1.12 -5.14
CA ASN A 66 -7.31 1.33 -3.76
C ASN A 66 -6.76 0.02 -3.17
N GLN A 67 -7.54 -1.07 -3.26
CA GLN A 67 -7.14 -2.36 -2.71
C GLN A 67 -5.97 -2.99 -3.48
N CYS A 68 -5.88 -2.72 -4.79
CA CYS A 68 -4.75 -3.13 -5.61
C CYS A 68 -3.45 -2.42 -5.20
N PHE A 69 -3.48 -1.11 -5.00
CA PHE A 69 -2.33 -0.33 -4.55
C PHE A 69 -1.95 -0.67 -3.12
N TYR A 70 -2.91 -0.75 -2.20
CA TYR A 70 -2.68 -1.18 -0.82
C TYR A 70 -1.92 -2.51 -0.75
N SER A 71 -2.40 -3.53 -1.46
CA SER A 71 -1.75 -4.85 -1.52
C SER A 71 -0.35 -4.79 -2.16
N THR A 72 -0.20 -3.95 -3.20
CA THR A 72 1.08 -3.69 -3.85
C THR A 72 2.10 -3.11 -2.88
N PHE A 73 1.75 -2.05 -2.16
CA PHE A 73 2.66 -1.37 -1.26
C PHE A 73 2.94 -2.18 0.00
N MET A 74 2.00 -2.97 0.49
CA MET A 74 2.25 -3.97 1.54
C MET A 74 3.30 -4.99 1.11
N THR A 75 3.22 -5.50 -0.11
CA THR A 75 4.21 -6.45 -0.64
C THR A 75 5.59 -5.79 -0.78
N ILE A 76 5.65 -4.57 -1.31
CA ILE A 76 6.90 -3.80 -1.43
C ILE A 76 7.51 -3.58 -0.05
N ASN A 77 6.71 -3.17 0.94
CA ASN A 77 7.18 -2.93 2.29
C ASN A 77 7.74 -4.18 2.95
N MET A 78 7.09 -5.34 2.74
CA MET A 78 7.58 -6.63 3.21
C MET A 78 8.94 -6.99 2.59
N ILE A 79 9.10 -6.87 1.28
CA ILE A 79 10.36 -7.18 0.58
C ILE A 79 11.46 -6.20 1.02
N GLN A 80 11.13 -4.92 1.14
CA GLN A 80 12.05 -3.89 1.60
C GLN A 80 12.55 -4.21 3.01
N SER A 81 11.64 -4.58 3.93
CA SER A 81 11.97 -4.94 5.30
C SER A 81 12.88 -6.17 5.37
N GLN A 82 12.62 -7.20 4.56
CA GLN A 82 13.51 -8.37 4.47
C GLN A 82 14.90 -7.97 3.94
N CYS A 83 14.95 -7.15 2.89
CA CYS A 83 16.22 -6.68 2.36
C CYS A 83 17.04 -5.93 3.41
N TRP A 84 16.40 -5.05 4.21
CA TRP A 84 17.07 -4.35 5.30
C TRP A 84 17.56 -5.29 6.40
N GLN A 85 16.76 -6.30 6.76
CA GLN A 85 17.15 -7.31 7.75
C GLN A 85 18.38 -8.13 7.34
N HIS A 86 18.62 -8.29 6.04
CA HIS A 86 19.78 -9.00 5.51
C HIS A 86 20.96 -8.09 5.13
N GLY A 87 20.94 -6.81 5.55
CA GLY A 87 22.02 -5.86 5.24
C GLY A 87 22.10 -5.47 3.75
N GLY A 88 20.99 -5.59 3.04
CA GLY A 88 20.90 -5.25 1.63
C GLY A 88 21.06 -3.74 1.37
N ARG A 89 21.43 -3.40 0.13
CA ARG A 89 21.50 -2.02 -0.35
C ARG A 89 20.39 -1.78 -1.37
N ASP A 90 19.95 -0.53 -1.48
CA ASP A 90 18.89 -0.12 -2.43
C ASP A 90 17.59 -0.94 -2.30
N CYS A 91 17.22 -1.27 -1.06
CA CYS A 91 16.11 -2.17 -0.76
C CYS A 91 14.76 -1.68 -1.29
N ARG A 92 14.60 -0.36 -1.37
CA ARG A 92 13.39 0.28 -1.92
C ARG A 92 13.20 -0.05 -3.39
N ASN A 93 14.20 0.23 -4.24
CA ASN A 93 14.09 -0.04 -5.67
C ASN A 93 14.04 -1.55 -5.96
N ARG A 94 14.78 -2.36 -5.20
CA ARG A 94 14.71 -3.83 -5.32
C ARG A 94 13.32 -4.36 -4.98
N ALA A 95 12.69 -3.84 -3.94
CA ALA A 95 11.34 -4.23 -3.55
C ALA A 95 10.29 -3.88 -4.62
N VAL A 96 10.35 -2.67 -5.18
CA VAL A 96 9.47 -2.24 -6.28
C VAL A 96 9.68 -3.11 -7.53
N SER A 97 10.93 -3.39 -7.88
CA SER A 97 11.25 -4.24 -9.03
C SER A 97 10.81 -5.69 -8.83
N GLN A 98 11.04 -6.27 -7.65
CA GLN A 98 10.61 -7.64 -7.34
C GLN A 98 9.09 -7.78 -7.29
N SER A 99 8.38 -6.82 -6.69
CA SER A 99 6.92 -6.86 -6.67
C SER A 99 6.38 -6.85 -8.11
N ASN A 100 6.90 -5.97 -8.98
CA ASN A 100 6.51 -5.91 -10.39
C ASN A 100 6.74 -7.24 -11.13
N GLU A 101 7.87 -7.91 -10.91
CA GLU A 101 8.16 -9.20 -11.55
C GLU A 101 7.27 -10.34 -11.02
N GLN A 102 6.94 -10.36 -9.72
CA GLN A 102 6.00 -11.35 -9.17
C GLN A 102 4.62 -11.26 -9.85
N LEU A 103 4.10 -10.05 -10.07
CA LEU A 103 2.81 -9.87 -10.74
C LEU A 103 2.86 -10.35 -12.19
N LYS A 104 3.93 -10.02 -12.94
CA LYS A 104 4.11 -10.55 -14.30
C LYS A 104 4.15 -12.07 -14.32
N SER A 105 4.78 -12.69 -13.32
CA SER A 105 4.81 -14.16 -13.19
C SER A 105 3.41 -14.74 -12.93
N LEU A 106 2.65 -14.14 -12.00
CA LEU A 106 1.28 -14.57 -11.69
C LEU A 106 0.33 -14.40 -12.89
N LEU A 107 0.43 -13.28 -13.61
CA LEU A 107 -0.36 -13.03 -14.81
C LEU A 107 -0.01 -14.02 -15.93
N ARG A 108 1.29 -14.25 -16.19
CA ARG A 108 1.73 -15.28 -17.15
C ARG A 108 1.27 -16.68 -16.77
N GLY A 109 1.33 -17.03 -15.49
CA GLY A 109 0.85 -18.31 -14.98
C GLY A 109 -0.67 -18.48 -15.12
N ARG A 110 -1.45 -17.42 -14.88
CA ARG A 110 -2.91 -17.41 -15.09
C ARG A 110 -3.25 -17.53 -16.58
N LEU A 111 -2.52 -16.83 -17.46
CA LEU A 111 -2.70 -16.92 -18.91
C LEU A 111 -2.40 -18.33 -19.46
N LYS A 112 -1.34 -18.98 -18.93
CA LYS A 112 -1.02 -20.37 -19.26
C LYS A 112 -2.12 -21.33 -18.80
N ARG A 113 -2.62 -21.19 -17.57
CA ARG A 113 -3.71 -22.04 -17.06
C ARG A 113 -4.99 -21.88 -17.86
N ASN A 114 -5.38 -20.66 -18.18
CA ASN A 114 -6.57 -20.41 -19.00
C ASN A 114 -6.44 -21.00 -20.42
N ASN A 115 -5.25 -20.95 -21.04
CA ASN A 115 -5.01 -21.61 -22.33
C ASN A 115 -5.07 -23.14 -22.25
N VAL A 116 -4.61 -23.73 -21.13
CA VAL A 116 -4.71 -25.17 -20.89
C VAL A 116 -6.17 -25.61 -20.66
N GLU A 117 -6.96 -24.83 -19.91
CA GLU A 117 -8.39 -25.12 -19.70
C GLU A 117 -9.21 -24.97 -20.99
N VAL A 118 -8.90 -23.99 -21.85
CA VAL A 118 -9.53 -23.86 -23.16
C VAL A 118 -9.13 -25.01 -24.08
N GLY A 119 -7.85 -25.42 -24.10
CA GLY A 119 -7.39 -26.54 -24.93
C GLY A 119 -7.97 -27.91 -24.52
N SER A 120 -8.35 -28.09 -23.26
CA SER A 120 -8.88 -29.36 -22.74
C SER A 120 -10.40 -29.55 -22.93
N ASN A 121 -11.12 -28.52 -23.38
CA ASN A 121 -12.57 -28.60 -23.65
C ASN A 121 -12.90 -28.86 -25.15
N TYR A 122 -11.90 -29.03 -26.00
CA TYR A 122 -12.05 -29.28 -27.44
C TYR A 122 -11.44 -30.63 -27.90
N THR A 123 -11.48 -31.66 -27.06
CA THR A 123 -11.14 -33.04 -27.44
C THR A 123 -12.12 -34.00 -26.79
#